data_AF-A0A942D116-F1
#
_entry.id   AF-A0A942D116-F1
#
_cell.length_a   1.000
_cell.length_b   1.000
_cell.length_c   1.000
_cell.angle_alpha   90.00
_cell.angle_beta   90.00
_cell.angle_gamma   90.00
#
_symmetry.space_group_name_H-M   'P 1'
#
loop_
_entity.id
_entity.type
_entity.pdbx_description
1 polymer ?
#
loop_
_entity_poly.entity_id
_entity_poly.type
_entity_poly.pdbx_seq_one_letter_code
_entity_poly.pdbx_strand_id
1 'polypeptide(L)'
;MADSLRTPVVPLEAGAGPDNPPCPACGEPLFGWLSTRPGLAGPVSRCESCGLGVVGVPGSPEEALRELGTLGDGSGPRIANRDSYACALGSAGWSGLVPGARYLFTVEAARRLVARRDQVVRRSRWVPGLSLAATWQTLLNSVTFGHNVAIGAVGRGRATPAKKRWQRRIDYLVTVVVAIPALLVALPVEVAGGIFHRGAVVQMRFDVL
;
A
#
# COMPACT_ATOMS: atom_id res chain seq x y z
N MET A 1 1.80 -20.80 19.56
CA MET A 1 2.16 -20.85 18.12
C MET A 1 0.96 -20.29 17.37
N ALA A 2 1.06 -19.11 16.75
CA ALA A 2 -0.02 -18.57 15.94
C ALA A 2 0.03 -19.26 14.58
N ASP A 3 -0.99 -20.05 14.28
CA ASP A 3 -1.16 -20.71 13.00
C ASP A 3 -1.25 -19.63 11.92
N SER A 4 -0.25 -19.59 11.04
CA SER A 4 -0.17 -18.54 10.02
C SER A 4 -1.16 -18.89 8.93
N LEU A 5 -2.34 -18.26 8.97
CA LEU A 5 -3.34 -18.36 7.91
C LEU A 5 -2.66 -18.04 6.57
N ARG A 6 -2.43 -19.10 5.78
CA ARG A 6 -1.89 -19.04 4.43
C ARG A 6 -3.04 -18.80 3.47
N THR A 7 -2.92 -17.78 2.64
CA THR A 7 -3.80 -17.64 1.49
C THR A 7 -3.36 -18.63 0.42
N PRO A 8 -4.23 -19.53 -0.05
CA PRO A 8 -3.89 -20.42 -1.15
C PRO A 8 -3.60 -19.57 -2.41
N VAL A 9 -2.48 -19.86 -3.07
CA VAL A 9 -2.15 -19.25 -4.37
C VAL A 9 -2.97 -19.99 -5.42
N VAL A 10 -4.00 -19.32 -5.95
CA VAL A 10 -4.91 -19.90 -6.94
C VAL A 10 -4.44 -19.50 -8.34
N PRO A 11 -4.27 -20.45 -9.29
CA PRO A 11 -4.01 -20.13 -10.69
C PRO A 11 -5.08 -19.21 -11.28
N LEU A 12 -4.72 -18.33 -12.21
CA LEU A 12 -5.64 -17.38 -12.86
C LEU A 12 -6.90 -18.06 -13.43
N GLU A 13 -6.73 -19.26 -14.02
CA GLU A 13 -7.78 -20.13 -14.56
C GLU A 13 -8.79 -20.61 -13.49
N ALA A 14 -8.33 -20.81 -12.25
CA ALA A 14 -9.14 -21.31 -11.14
C ALA A 14 -9.77 -20.20 -10.30
N GLY A 15 -9.31 -18.95 -10.46
CA GLY A 15 -9.83 -17.83 -9.67
C GLY A 15 -10.98 -17.05 -10.31
N ALA A 16 -11.46 -17.47 -11.48
CA ALA A 16 -12.78 -17.09 -12.01
C ALA A 16 -13.92 -17.95 -11.43
N GLY A 17 -13.65 -18.79 -10.43
CA GLY A 17 -14.66 -19.57 -9.72
C GLY A 17 -15.54 -18.71 -8.80
N PRO A 18 -16.80 -19.11 -8.55
CA PRO A 18 -17.76 -18.37 -7.70
C PRO A 18 -17.32 -18.21 -6.23
N ASP A 19 -16.27 -18.90 -5.82
CA ASP A 19 -15.76 -18.90 -4.45
C ASP A 19 -14.87 -17.69 -4.13
N ASN A 20 -14.38 -16.97 -5.14
CA ASN A 20 -13.57 -15.78 -4.90
C ASN A 20 -14.47 -14.56 -4.66
N PRO A 21 -14.29 -13.84 -3.54
CA PRO A 21 -15.13 -12.72 -3.23
C PRO A 21 -14.92 -11.57 -4.22
N PRO A 22 -15.98 -10.82 -4.56
CA PRO A 22 -15.90 -9.74 -5.53
C PRO A 22 -15.12 -8.55 -4.97
N CYS A 23 -14.34 -7.89 -5.83
CA CYS A 23 -13.64 -6.67 -5.52
C CYS A 23 -14.64 -5.53 -5.27
N PRO A 24 -14.58 -4.82 -4.12
CA PRO A 24 -15.52 -3.74 -3.83
C PRO A 24 -15.39 -2.55 -4.79
N ALA A 25 -14.26 -2.37 -5.47
CA ALA A 25 -14.09 -1.31 -6.46
C ALA A 25 -14.76 -1.66 -7.81
N CYS A 26 -14.41 -2.80 -8.41
CA CYS A 26 -14.79 -3.11 -9.80
C CYS A 26 -15.65 -4.36 -9.97
N GLY A 27 -15.93 -5.13 -8.91
CA GLY A 27 -16.73 -6.36 -8.97
C GLY A 27 -15.97 -7.62 -9.38
N GLU A 28 -14.79 -7.48 -9.98
CA GLU A 28 -13.94 -8.60 -10.42
C GLU A 28 -13.43 -9.45 -9.25
N PRO A 29 -13.10 -10.73 -9.44
CA PRO A 29 -12.62 -11.61 -8.36
C PRO A 29 -11.36 -11.09 -7.64
N LEU A 30 -11.29 -11.33 -6.33
CA LEU A 30 -10.11 -11.11 -5.51
C LEU A 30 -9.30 -12.40 -5.37
N PHE A 31 -7.98 -12.29 -5.53
CA PHE A 31 -7.05 -13.42 -5.47
C PHE A 31 -6.14 -13.29 -4.27
N GLY A 32 -5.81 -14.40 -3.61
CA GLY A 32 -4.85 -14.39 -2.52
C GLY A 32 -3.48 -13.89 -2.96
N TRP A 33 -2.92 -12.90 -2.26
CA TRP A 33 -1.66 -12.27 -2.64
C TRP A 33 -0.57 -12.38 -1.57
N LEU A 34 -0.87 -11.98 -0.33
CA LEU A 34 0.08 -12.04 0.78
C LEU A 34 -0.55 -12.80 1.95
N SER A 35 0.23 -13.65 2.60
CA SER A 35 -0.13 -14.18 3.91
C SER A 35 -0.09 -13.08 4.98
N THR A 36 -0.63 -13.37 6.15
CA THR A 36 -0.66 -12.43 7.28
C THR A 36 0.74 -11.84 7.56
N ARG A 37 0.85 -10.51 7.56
CA ARG A 37 2.08 -9.78 7.87
C ARG A 37 1.95 -9.02 9.19
N PRO A 38 3.04 -8.84 9.95
CA PRO A 38 3.03 -7.97 11.13
C PRO A 38 2.54 -6.56 10.78
N GLY A 39 1.54 -6.06 11.52
CA GLY A 39 0.96 -4.73 11.30
C GLY A 39 -0.26 -4.70 10.36
N LEU A 40 -0.57 -5.81 9.67
CA LEU A 40 -1.82 -6.00 8.94
C LEU A 40 -2.81 -6.80 9.77
N ALA A 41 -4.11 -6.51 9.60
CA ALA A 41 -5.19 -7.17 10.33
C ALA A 41 -5.49 -8.60 9.84
N GLY A 42 -4.87 -9.04 8.73
CA GLY A 42 -5.10 -10.36 8.15
C GLY A 42 -4.26 -10.60 6.88
N PRO A 43 -4.54 -11.71 6.16
CA PRO A 43 -3.99 -11.94 4.83
C PRO A 43 -4.46 -10.87 3.85
N VAL A 44 -3.74 -10.68 2.74
CA VAL A 44 -4.08 -9.72 1.70
C VAL A 44 -4.54 -10.44 0.45
N SER A 45 -5.70 -10.06 -0.05
CA SER A 45 -6.17 -10.41 -1.39
C SER A 45 -6.05 -9.22 -2.33
N ARG A 46 -5.89 -9.47 -3.62
CA ARG A 46 -5.68 -8.44 -4.65
C ARG A 46 -6.62 -8.68 -5.82
N CYS A 47 -7.18 -7.60 -6.34
CA CYS A 47 -7.85 -7.59 -7.64
C CYS A 47 -6.83 -7.42 -8.76
N GLU A 48 -6.77 -8.34 -9.72
CA GLU A 48 -5.87 -8.22 -10.87
C GLU A 48 -6.34 -7.19 -11.92
N SER A 49 -7.63 -6.83 -11.91
CA SER A 49 -8.20 -5.84 -12.85
C SER A 49 -7.91 -4.39 -12.44
N CYS A 50 -8.28 -3.98 -11.23
CA CYS A 50 -8.06 -2.60 -10.77
C CYS A 50 -6.88 -2.44 -9.79
N GLY A 51 -6.27 -3.54 -9.35
CA GLY A 51 -5.12 -3.52 -8.45
C GLY A 51 -5.44 -3.28 -6.97
N LEU A 52 -6.71 -3.15 -6.58
CA LEU A 52 -7.10 -2.96 -5.17
C LEU A 52 -6.60 -4.13 -4.31
N GLY A 53 -5.90 -3.81 -3.22
CA GLY A 53 -5.61 -4.77 -2.15
C GLY A 53 -6.67 -4.70 -1.05
N VAL A 54 -7.03 -5.85 -0.49
CA VAL A 54 -7.98 -6.00 0.61
C VAL A 54 -7.34 -6.82 1.71
N VAL A 55 -7.31 -6.30 2.93
CA VAL A 55 -6.76 -6.98 4.10
C VAL A 55 -7.89 -7.66 4.87
N GLY A 56 -7.78 -8.98 5.04
CA GLY A 56 -8.79 -9.81 5.70
C GLY A 56 -10.01 -10.03 4.83
N VAL A 57 -11.19 -10.00 5.45
CA VAL A 57 -12.47 -10.26 4.75
C VAL A 57 -12.88 -9.03 3.93
N PRO A 58 -13.17 -9.18 2.63
CA PRO A 58 -13.65 -8.07 1.81
C PRO A 58 -14.97 -7.52 2.32
N GLY A 59 -15.05 -6.20 2.37
CA GLY A 59 -16.27 -5.48 2.72
C GLY A 59 -17.04 -5.02 1.49
N SER A 60 -18.03 -4.17 1.72
CA SER A 60 -18.86 -3.62 0.64
C SER A 60 -18.17 -2.45 -0.08
N PRO A 61 -18.64 -2.10 -1.31
CA PRO A 61 -18.21 -0.89 -2.00
C PRO A 61 -18.36 0.38 -1.14
N GLU A 62 -19.42 0.48 -0.34
CA GLU A 62 -19.69 1.63 0.53
C GLU A 62 -18.67 1.74 1.66
N GLU A 63 -18.23 0.62 2.22
CA GLU A 63 -17.16 0.58 3.21
C GLU A 63 -15.83 1.05 2.61
N ALA A 64 -15.49 0.55 1.42
CA ALA A 64 -14.29 0.97 0.71
C ALA A 64 -14.33 2.47 0.36
N LEU A 65 -15.49 2.99 -0.06
CA LEU A 65 -15.68 4.41 -0.34
C LEU A 65 -15.53 5.27 0.91
N ARG A 66 -16.06 4.79 2.04
CA ARG A 66 -15.94 5.47 3.33
C ARG A 66 -14.48 5.55 3.74
N GLU A 67 -13.75 4.44 3.68
CA GLU A 67 -12.32 4.41 4.01
C GLU A 67 -11.53 5.33 3.08
N LEU A 68 -11.76 5.28 1.77
CA LEU A 68 -11.13 6.19 0.81
C LEU A 68 -11.37 7.66 1.18
N GLY A 69 -12.60 8.02 1.57
CA GLY A 69 -12.96 9.37 2.00
C GLY A 69 -12.24 9.83 3.29
N THR A 70 -11.79 8.90 4.14
CA THR A 70 -11.03 9.23 5.35
C THR A 70 -9.54 9.43 5.11
N LEU A 71 -9.03 9.00 3.95
CA LEU A 71 -7.60 9.09 3.62
C LEU A 71 -7.26 10.50 3.16
N GLY A 72 -7.22 11.53 4.01
CA GLY A 72 -6.85 12.89 3.57
C GLY A 72 -7.03 13.96 4.63
N ASP A 73 -6.68 15.21 4.29
CA ASP A 73 -6.73 16.39 5.15
C ASP A 73 -7.78 17.43 4.69
N GLY A 74 -8.84 16.96 4.01
CA GLY A 74 -9.92 17.81 3.48
C GLY A 74 -9.68 18.34 2.06
N SER A 75 -8.47 18.21 1.51
CA SER A 75 -8.13 18.60 0.13
C SER A 75 -8.36 17.51 -0.93
N GLY A 76 -9.09 16.46 -0.56
CA GLY A 76 -9.30 15.23 -1.33
C GLY A 76 -8.40 14.08 -0.85
N PRO A 77 -8.70 12.84 -1.25
CA PRO A 77 -8.01 11.71 -0.67
C PRO A 77 -6.57 11.56 -1.16
N ARG A 78 -5.66 11.30 -0.22
CA ARG A 78 -4.25 11.01 -0.39
C ARG A 78 -3.99 9.55 -0.07
N ILE A 79 -3.63 8.77 -1.08
CA ILE A 79 -3.36 7.35 -0.96
C ILE A 79 -1.87 7.06 -1.03
N ALA A 80 -1.44 6.01 -0.33
CA ALA A 80 -0.21 5.29 -0.64
C ALA A 80 -0.50 4.39 -1.86
N ASN A 81 -0.03 4.79 -3.03
CA ASN A 81 -0.38 4.17 -4.30
C ASN A 81 0.29 2.79 -4.42
N ARG A 82 -0.52 1.73 -4.31
CA ARG A 82 -0.06 0.35 -4.40
C ARG A 82 0.46 -0.04 -5.80
N ASP A 83 0.16 0.75 -6.82
CA ASP A 83 0.67 0.54 -8.18
C ASP A 83 1.99 1.31 -8.47
N SER A 84 2.62 1.87 -7.43
CA SER A 84 3.86 2.62 -7.57
C SER A 84 5.09 1.77 -7.82
N TYR A 85 6.15 2.36 -8.40
CA TYR A 85 7.44 1.68 -8.53
C TYR A 85 8.07 1.34 -7.17
N ALA A 86 7.82 2.16 -6.16
CA ALA A 86 8.22 1.86 -4.79
C ALA A 86 7.63 0.52 -4.29
N CYS A 87 6.40 0.19 -4.70
CA CYS A 87 5.76 -1.08 -4.37
C CYS A 87 6.36 -2.27 -5.13
N ALA A 88 6.98 -2.03 -6.30
CA ALA A 88 7.65 -3.08 -7.07
C ALA A 88 9.05 -3.44 -6.52
N LEU A 89 9.72 -2.50 -5.85
CA LEU A 89 11.10 -2.70 -5.35
C LEU A 89 11.18 -3.50 -4.05
N GLY A 90 10.11 -3.52 -3.25
CA GLY A 90 10.04 -4.32 -2.04
C GLY A 90 9.46 -5.70 -2.34
N SER A 91 10.09 -6.78 -1.86
CA SER A 91 9.59 -8.16 -1.98
C SER A 91 8.18 -8.38 -1.40
N ALA A 92 7.63 -7.40 -0.68
CA ALA A 92 6.25 -7.38 -0.19
C ALA A 92 5.47 -6.09 -0.52
N GLY A 93 6.03 -5.17 -1.33
CA GLY A 93 5.36 -3.91 -1.69
C GLY A 93 5.07 -2.97 -0.51
N TRP A 94 6.03 -2.85 0.42
CA TRP A 94 5.85 -2.17 1.71
C TRP A 94 5.32 -0.74 1.65
N SER A 95 5.66 0.04 0.62
CA SER A 95 5.14 1.41 0.45
C SER A 95 3.62 1.45 0.32
N GLY A 96 3.01 0.39 -0.19
CA GLY A 96 1.55 0.25 -0.32
C GLY A 96 0.90 -0.52 0.84
N LEU A 97 1.68 -1.06 1.78
CA LEU A 97 1.16 -1.79 2.95
C LEU A 97 1.04 -0.85 4.16
N VAL A 98 -0.07 -0.12 4.23
CA VAL A 98 -0.33 0.80 5.34
C VAL A 98 -0.79 0.00 6.58
N PRO A 99 -0.11 0.12 7.74
CA PRO A 99 -0.51 -0.60 8.95
C PRO A 99 -1.93 -0.23 9.38
N GLY A 100 -2.74 -1.26 9.66
CA GLY A 100 -4.14 -1.09 10.05
C GLY A 100 -5.11 -0.68 8.94
N ALA A 101 -4.65 -0.43 7.70
CA ALA A 101 -5.54 -0.18 6.58
C ALA A 101 -6.24 -1.49 6.16
N ARG A 102 -7.52 -1.39 5.81
CA ARG A 102 -8.28 -2.52 5.25
C ARG A 102 -8.20 -2.54 3.74
N TYR A 103 -8.13 -1.36 3.11
CA TYR A 103 -8.04 -1.21 1.66
C TYR A 103 -6.73 -0.55 1.24
N LEU A 104 -6.05 -1.18 0.29
CA LEU A 104 -4.77 -0.73 -0.28
C LEU A 104 -5.03 -0.23 -1.71
N PHE A 105 -5.26 1.07 -1.84
CA PHE A 105 -5.76 1.67 -3.07
C PHE A 105 -4.68 1.85 -4.15
N THR A 106 -5.14 1.70 -5.39
CA THR A 106 -4.51 2.27 -6.59
C THR A 106 -5.38 3.42 -7.09
N VAL A 107 -4.84 4.24 -8.00
CA VAL A 107 -5.64 5.28 -8.66
C VAL A 107 -6.80 4.67 -9.47
N GLU A 108 -6.59 3.53 -10.12
CA GLU A 108 -7.64 2.86 -10.91
C GLU A 108 -8.74 2.29 -10.01
N ALA A 109 -8.38 1.67 -8.88
CA ALA A 109 -9.36 1.20 -7.91
C ALA A 109 -10.20 2.35 -7.36
N ALA A 110 -9.58 3.47 -7.00
CA ALA A 110 -10.28 4.67 -6.57
C ALA A 110 -11.22 5.19 -7.68
N ARG A 111 -10.75 5.24 -8.93
CA ARG A 111 -11.57 5.67 -10.09
C ARG A 111 -12.81 4.82 -10.29
N ARG A 112 -12.67 3.49 -10.27
CA ARG A 112 -13.78 2.53 -10.41
C ARG A 112 -14.76 2.64 -9.25
N LEU A 113 -14.24 2.88 -8.06
CA LEU A 113 -15.03 2.96 -6.86
C LEU A 113 -15.88 4.25 -6.81
N VAL A 114 -15.30 5.42 -7.13
CA VAL A 114 -16.06 6.69 -7.14
C VAL A 114 -17.06 6.79 -8.29
N ALA A 115 -16.80 6.09 -9.41
CA ALA A 115 -17.76 6.00 -10.52
C ALA A 115 -19.11 5.40 -10.11
N ARG A 116 -19.17 4.62 -9.02
CA ARG A 116 -20.44 4.09 -8.46
C ARG A 116 -21.32 5.15 -7.78
N ARG A 117 -20.81 6.36 -7.56
CA ARG A 117 -21.54 7.50 -6.98
C ARG A 117 -21.69 8.66 -7.96
N ASP A 118 -21.62 8.39 -9.26
CA ASP A 118 -21.64 9.41 -10.30
C ASP A 118 -20.54 10.47 -10.09
N GLN A 119 -19.39 10.05 -9.55
CA GLN A 119 -18.21 10.89 -9.35
C GLN A 119 -17.07 10.44 -10.26
N VAL A 120 -16.24 11.40 -10.65
CA VAL A 120 -15.04 11.16 -11.46
C VAL A 120 -13.79 11.68 -10.77
N VAL A 121 -12.69 10.96 -10.96
CA VAL A 121 -11.36 11.44 -10.54
C VAL A 121 -10.90 12.49 -11.55
N ARG A 122 -11.16 13.76 -11.25
CA ARG A 122 -10.77 14.88 -12.12
C ARG A 122 -9.26 15.03 -12.21
N ARG A 123 -8.56 14.87 -11.09
CA ARG A 123 -7.12 15.06 -11.02
C ARG A 123 -6.49 14.09 -10.05
N SER A 124 -5.36 13.55 -10.47
CA SER A 124 -4.42 12.80 -9.65
C SER A 124 -3.09 13.57 -9.65
N ARG A 125 -2.58 13.91 -8.48
CA ARG A 125 -1.34 14.68 -8.30
C ARG A 125 -0.37 13.88 -7.45
N TRP A 126 0.82 13.66 -7.98
CA TRP A 126 1.96 13.12 -7.24
C TRP A 126 2.38 14.07 -6.09
N VAL A 127 2.75 13.52 -4.93
CA VAL A 127 3.20 14.29 -3.75
C VAL A 127 4.68 14.02 -3.46
N PRO A 128 5.63 14.75 -4.09
CA PRO A 128 7.04 14.34 -4.17
C PRO A 128 7.71 14.03 -2.82
N GLY A 129 7.56 14.93 -1.84
CA GLY A 129 8.22 14.77 -0.54
C GLY A 129 7.72 13.57 0.25
N LEU A 130 6.40 13.31 0.23
CA LEU A 130 5.83 12.15 0.91
C LEU A 130 6.15 10.86 0.15
N SER A 131 6.13 10.90 -1.18
CA SER A 131 6.50 9.73 -1.97
C SER A 131 7.97 9.36 -1.81
N LEU A 132 8.88 10.34 -1.81
CA LEU A 132 10.30 10.09 -1.58
C LEU A 132 10.53 9.46 -0.20
N ALA A 133 9.87 9.96 0.84
CA ALA A 133 9.93 9.38 2.17
C ALA A 133 9.40 7.93 2.21
N ALA A 134 8.28 7.66 1.54
CA ALA A 134 7.71 6.31 1.45
C ALA A 134 8.61 5.33 0.69
N THR A 135 9.20 5.77 -0.42
CA THR A 135 10.14 4.98 -1.23
C THR A 135 11.44 4.71 -0.47
N TRP A 136 12.00 5.73 0.18
CA TRP A 136 13.17 5.61 1.04
C TRP A 136 12.93 4.62 2.19
N GLN A 137 11.81 4.75 2.89
CA GLN A 137 11.45 3.83 3.97
C GLN A 137 11.22 2.40 3.48
N THR A 138 10.70 2.21 2.26
CA THR A 138 10.54 0.88 1.65
C THR A 138 11.88 0.19 1.44
N LEU A 139 12.89 0.93 0.96
CA LEU A 139 14.25 0.43 0.79
C LEU A 139 14.92 0.11 2.13
N LEU A 140 14.67 0.91 3.17
CA LEU A 140 15.15 0.56 4.51
C LEU A 140 14.46 -0.68 5.06
N ASN A 141 13.14 -0.79 4.91
CA ASN A 141 12.36 -1.94 5.39
C ASN A 141 12.76 -3.26 4.69
N SER A 142 13.37 -3.22 3.50
CA SER A 142 13.82 -4.46 2.83
C SER A 142 15.07 -5.07 3.48
N VAL A 143 15.81 -4.28 4.27
CA VAL A 143 17.06 -4.69 4.93
C VAL A 143 16.98 -4.65 6.47
N THR A 144 15.84 -4.25 7.05
CA THR A 144 15.60 -4.23 8.50
C THR A 144 14.59 -5.30 8.93
N PHE A 145 14.66 -5.69 10.22
CA PHE A 145 13.69 -6.60 10.85
C PHE A 145 12.42 -5.88 11.32
N GLY A 146 12.58 -4.66 11.85
CA GLY A 146 11.50 -3.75 12.18
C GLY A 146 10.97 -3.02 10.94
N HIS A 147 9.77 -2.45 11.06
CA HIS A 147 9.12 -1.72 9.98
C HIS A 147 8.89 -0.27 10.40
N ASN A 148 9.09 0.67 9.47
CA ASN A 148 8.84 2.11 9.67
C ASN A 148 9.62 2.72 10.84
N VAL A 149 10.77 2.14 11.19
CA VAL A 149 11.58 2.57 12.35
C VAL A 149 12.13 3.97 12.11
N ALA A 150 12.64 4.26 10.91
CA ALA A 150 13.23 5.57 10.58
C ALA A 150 12.17 6.69 10.61
N ILE A 151 11.06 6.54 9.88
CA ILE A 151 9.97 7.54 9.88
C ILE A 151 9.30 7.68 11.26
N GLY A 152 9.15 6.57 12.01
CA GLY A 152 8.59 6.62 13.36
C GLY A 152 9.49 7.34 14.37
N ALA A 153 10.81 7.26 14.22
CA ALA A 153 11.75 8.02 15.05
C ALA A 153 11.61 9.55 14.87
N VAL A 154 11.14 10.00 13.70
CA VAL A 154 10.87 11.42 13.41
C VAL A 154 9.41 11.81 13.68
N GLY A 155 8.62 10.94 14.33
CA GLY A 155 7.22 11.19 14.68
C GLY A 155 6.25 11.21 13.50
N ARG A 156 6.67 10.74 12.31
CA ARG A 156 5.90 10.82 11.06
C ARG A 156 5.19 9.51 10.69
N GLY A 157 5.14 8.54 11.58
CA GLY A 157 4.47 7.27 11.33
C GLY A 157 4.52 6.30 12.52
N ARG A 158 3.77 5.20 12.41
CA ARG A 158 3.74 4.15 13.43
C ARG A 158 4.85 3.13 13.16
N ALA A 159 5.89 3.15 13.99
CA ALA A 159 6.96 2.16 13.94
C ALA A 159 6.50 0.82 14.53
N THR A 160 6.88 -0.27 13.87
CA THR A 160 6.72 -1.63 14.38
C THR A 160 8.12 -2.19 14.66
N PRO A 161 8.63 -2.05 15.90
CA PRO A 161 10.00 -2.43 16.22
C PRO A 161 10.20 -3.95 16.17
N ALA A 162 11.44 -4.39 15.89
CA ALA A 162 11.79 -5.80 15.95
C ALA A 162 11.60 -6.38 17.37
N LYS A 163 11.20 -7.65 17.43
CA LYS A 163 10.87 -8.34 18.70
C LYS A 163 12.08 -8.45 19.63
N LYS A 164 13.25 -8.83 19.10
CA LYS A 164 14.46 -9.06 19.91
C LYS A 164 15.31 -7.79 20.06
N ARG A 165 15.91 -7.58 21.23
CA ARG A 165 16.76 -6.41 21.52
C ARG A 165 17.95 -6.28 20.56
N TRP A 166 18.59 -7.39 20.20
CA TRP A 166 19.73 -7.37 19.28
C TRP A 166 19.32 -7.03 17.84
N GLN A 167 18.14 -7.46 17.40
CA GLN A 167 17.59 -7.08 16.08
C GLN A 167 17.37 -5.57 16.00
N ARG A 168 16.84 -4.96 17.07
CA ARG A 168 16.68 -3.49 17.13
C ARG A 168 18.00 -2.72 17.01
N ARG A 169 19.09 -3.27 17.57
CA ARG A 169 20.43 -2.67 17.41
C ARG A 169 20.94 -2.76 15.97
N ILE A 170 20.70 -3.90 15.31
CA ILE A 170 21.02 -4.05 13.89
C ILE A 170 20.17 -3.12 13.04
N ASP A 171 18.85 -3.05 13.27
CA ASP A 171 17.96 -2.13 12.55
C ASP A 171 18.45 -0.68 12.65
N TYR A 172 18.89 -0.24 13.83
CA TYR A 172 19.46 1.09 14.03
C TYR A 172 20.75 1.28 13.22
N LEU A 173 21.70 0.35 13.32
CA LEU A 173 22.95 0.42 12.57
C LEU A 173 22.71 0.44 11.06
N VAL A 174 21.86 -0.45 10.57
CA VAL A 174 21.46 -0.54 9.15
C VAL A 174 20.78 0.74 8.72
N THR A 175 19.87 1.30 9.54
CA THR A 175 19.21 2.58 9.23
C THR A 175 20.24 3.69 9.05
N VAL A 176 21.27 3.79 9.91
CA VAL A 176 22.31 4.82 9.79
C VAL A 176 23.18 4.60 8.54
N VAL A 177 23.65 3.38 8.31
CA VAL A 177 24.57 3.06 7.21
C VAL A 177 23.88 3.09 5.85
N VAL A 178 22.66 2.57 5.76
CA VAL A 178 21.91 2.40 4.51
C VAL A 178 21.01 3.61 4.20
N ALA A 179 20.79 4.54 5.14
CA ALA A 179 19.99 5.75 4.91
C ALA A 179 20.39 6.51 3.65
N ILE A 180 21.67 6.88 3.53
CA ILE A 180 22.14 7.69 2.40
C ILE A 180 22.10 6.88 1.08
N PRO A 181 22.64 5.65 1.01
CA PRO A 181 22.50 4.81 -0.18
C PRO A 181 21.04 4.60 -0.62
N ALA A 182 20.14 4.32 0.34
CA ALA A 182 18.72 4.16 0.05
C ALA A 182 18.12 5.45 -0.52
N LEU A 183 18.54 6.63 -0.03
CA LEU A 183 18.03 7.91 -0.53
C LEU A 183 18.50 8.16 -1.98
N LEU A 184 19.75 7.83 -2.29
CA LEU A 184 20.31 7.94 -3.65
C LEU A 184 19.57 7.05 -4.66
N VAL A 185 19.04 5.91 -4.23
CA VAL A 185 18.19 5.03 -5.06
C VAL A 185 16.75 5.50 -5.08
N ALA A 186 16.20 5.94 -3.94
CA ALA A 186 14.81 6.37 -3.83
C ALA A 186 14.50 7.58 -4.72
N LEU A 187 15.44 8.54 -4.83
CA LEU A 187 15.26 9.75 -5.61
C LEU A 187 14.97 9.48 -7.11
N PRO A 188 15.82 8.76 -7.88
CA PRO A 188 15.54 8.49 -9.29
C PRO A 188 14.31 7.60 -9.48
N VAL A 189 14.07 6.63 -8.59
CA VAL A 189 12.87 5.79 -8.61
C VAL A 189 11.61 6.65 -8.50
N GLU A 190 11.61 7.60 -7.57
CA GLU A 190 10.44 8.42 -7.33
C GLU A 190 10.25 9.50 -8.40
N VAL A 191 11.35 10.04 -8.95
CA VAL A 191 11.28 10.94 -10.12
C VAL A 191 10.68 10.20 -11.32
N ALA A 192 11.14 8.98 -11.60
CA ALA A 192 10.54 8.14 -12.64
C ALA A 192 9.06 7.85 -12.32
N GLY A 193 8.74 7.51 -11.07
CA GLY A 193 7.36 7.31 -10.61
C GLY A 193 6.48 8.54 -10.87
N GLY A 194 6.97 9.74 -10.56
CA GLY A 194 6.27 10.99 -10.85
C GLY A 194 5.99 11.20 -12.34
N ILE A 195 7.00 10.98 -13.20
CA ILE A 195 6.91 11.12 -14.67
C ILE A 195 5.92 10.12 -15.26
N PHE A 196 5.98 8.86 -14.84
CA PHE A 196 5.13 7.79 -15.36
C PHE A 196 3.79 7.63 -14.61
N HIS A 197 3.42 8.59 -13.75
CA HIS A 197 2.20 8.55 -12.92
C HIS A 197 2.10 7.33 -11.97
N ARG A 198 3.24 6.75 -11.59
CA ARG A 198 3.40 5.63 -10.64
C ARG A 198 4.20 6.04 -9.40
N GLY A 199 4.02 7.28 -8.95
CA GLY A 199 4.62 7.78 -7.71
C GLY A 199 4.01 7.12 -6.47
N ALA A 200 4.77 7.03 -5.38
CA ALA A 200 4.37 6.28 -4.18
C ALA A 200 3.21 6.90 -3.41
N VAL A 201 3.07 8.23 -3.41
CA VAL A 201 1.96 8.94 -2.78
C VAL A 201 1.28 9.83 -3.80
N VAL A 202 -0.05 9.70 -3.86
CA VAL A 202 -0.90 10.39 -4.82
C VAL A 202 -2.07 11.02 -4.10
N GLN A 203 -2.33 12.28 -4.39
CA GLN A 203 -3.51 13.01 -3.97
C GLN A 203 -4.51 13.12 -5.12
N MET A 204 -5.76 12.76 -4.85
CA MET A 204 -6.84 12.76 -5.82
C MET A 204 -7.87 13.84 -5.48
N ARG A 205 -8.49 14.38 -6.52
CA ARG A 205 -9.64 15.27 -6.42
C ARG A 205 -10.81 14.68 -7.19
N PHE A 206 -11.96 14.61 -6.54
CA PHE A 206 -13.20 14.10 -7.11
C PHE A 206 -14.13 15.26 -7.43
N ASP A 207 -14.84 15.15 -8.54
CA ASP A 207 -15.95 16.02 -8.92
C ASP A 207 -17.19 15.16 -9.19
N VAL A 208 -18.38 15.74 -9.01
CA VAL A 208 -19.66 15.12 -9.37
C VAL A 208 -19.90 15.33 -10.86
N LEU A 209 -20.43 14.31 -11.54
CA LEU A 209 -20.87 14.38 -12.93
C LEU A 209 -22.10 15.28 -13.11
#